data_AF-A0A8H7XWU1-F1
#
_entry.id   AF-A0A8H7XWU1-F1
#
_cell.length_a   1.000
_cell.length_b   1.000
_cell.length_c   1.000
_cell.angle_alpha   90.00
_cell.angle_beta   90.00
_cell.angle_gamma   90.00
#
_symmetry.space_group_name_H-M   'P 1'
#
loop_
_entity.id
_entity.type
_entity.pdbx_description
1 polymer ?
#
loop_
_entity_poly.entity_id
_entity_poly.type
_entity_poly.pdbx_seq_one_letter_code
_entity_poly.pdbx_strand_id
1 'polypeptide(L)'
;MAKDLPLLGDKGTPKFDKNKPEELLRFLDQLDDLFKKYRVKTDKEKKRVVCCYISPTTEAEWRAFSMFQKGTWKRFRKDLIMSYPEAVNLHRGSIDALDKICQKHSGNNQIKSHDSLGLMALVQTFRAEAGKLLQPPALLSNRDLVERFIGCLTTEFARPIGQKLDFKLDTTNVVKT
;
A
#
# COMPACT_ATOMS: atom_id res chain seq x y z
N MET A 1 27.80 13.09 -18.93
CA MET A 1 27.49 12.72 -17.54
C MET A 1 26.53 13.80 -17.03
N ALA A 2 25.31 13.46 -16.60
CA ALA A 2 24.38 14.44 -16.03
C ALA A 2 25.04 15.17 -14.85
N LYS A 3 25.26 16.48 -14.98
CA LYS A 3 26.30 17.22 -14.25
C LYS A 3 25.90 17.64 -12.82
N ASP A 4 24.70 17.29 -12.35
CA ASP A 4 24.13 17.89 -11.13
C ASP A 4 23.35 16.91 -10.22
N LEU A 5 23.46 15.58 -10.42
CA LEU A 5 22.76 14.64 -9.54
C LEU A 5 23.21 14.81 -8.08
N PRO A 6 22.28 14.83 -7.10
CA PRO A 6 22.64 15.01 -5.71
C PRO A 6 23.52 13.84 -5.27
N LEU A 7 24.62 14.19 -4.59
CA LEU A 7 25.63 13.25 -4.18
C LEU A 7 25.08 12.31 -3.12
N LEU A 8 25.62 11.09 -3.08
CA LEU A 8 25.26 10.13 -2.06
C LEU A 8 25.57 10.67 -0.67
N GLY A 9 24.53 10.96 0.11
CA GLY A 9 24.65 11.53 1.45
C GLY A 9 24.07 12.94 1.60
N ASP A 10 23.71 13.63 0.51
CA ASP A 10 23.05 14.92 0.59
C ASP A 10 21.66 14.79 1.25
N LYS A 11 21.29 15.76 2.09
CA LYS A 11 19.95 15.82 2.69
C LYS A 11 18.90 15.82 1.58
N GLY A 12 18.01 14.82 1.60
CA GLY A 12 16.94 14.67 0.62
C GLY A 12 17.27 13.73 -0.55
N THR A 13 18.39 13.01 -0.52
CA THR A 13 18.61 11.92 -1.48
C THR A 13 17.66 10.74 -1.20
N PRO A 14 17.01 10.19 -2.24
CA PRO A 14 16.25 8.95 -2.11
C PRO A 14 17.18 7.85 -1.59
N LYS A 15 16.70 7.03 -0.66
CA LYS A 15 17.39 5.83 -0.17
C LYS A 15 16.39 4.70 -0.05
N PHE A 16 16.83 3.50 -0.38
CA PHE A 16 16.05 2.30 -0.18
C PHE A 16 16.74 1.37 0.81
N ASP A 17 15.99 0.96 1.84
CA ASP A 17 16.40 -0.05 2.81
C ASP A 17 15.66 -1.35 2.50
N LYS A 18 16.40 -2.41 2.22
CA LYS A 18 15.83 -3.73 1.92
C LYS A 18 15.06 -4.31 3.10
N ASN A 19 15.35 -3.88 4.34
CA ASN A 19 14.62 -4.31 5.53
C ASN A 19 13.25 -3.60 5.67
N LYS A 20 12.96 -2.62 4.81
CA LYS A 20 11.69 -1.91 4.73
C LYS A 20 11.15 -1.98 3.28
N PRO A 21 10.87 -3.19 2.78
CA PRO A 21 10.47 -3.40 1.39
C PRO A 21 9.21 -2.61 1.01
N GLU A 22 8.35 -2.28 1.97
CA GLU A 22 7.16 -1.46 1.78
C GLU A 22 7.46 -0.02 1.31
N GLU A 23 8.68 0.47 1.52
CA GLU A 23 9.09 1.81 1.07
C GLU A 23 9.53 1.86 -0.41
N LEU A 24 9.62 0.71 -1.09
CA LEU A 24 10.14 0.60 -2.46
C LEU A 24 9.38 1.49 -3.45
N LEU A 25 8.05 1.52 -3.39
CA LEU A 25 7.24 2.31 -4.33
C LEU A 25 7.51 3.80 -4.17
N ARG A 26 7.55 4.28 -2.93
CA ARG A 26 7.89 5.67 -2.61
C ARG A 26 9.29 6.02 -3.12
N PHE A 27 10.25 5.14 -2.91
CA PHE A 27 11.62 5.32 -3.41
C PHE A 27 11.68 5.43 -4.94
N LEU A 28 10.96 4.55 -5.66
CA LEU A 28 10.91 4.56 -7.13
C LEU A 28 10.23 5.84 -7.66
N ASP A 29 9.20 6.35 -7.00
CA ASP A 29 8.54 7.60 -7.37
C ASP A 29 9.46 8.81 -7.16
N GLN A 30 10.18 8.85 -6.04
CA GLN A 30 11.19 9.88 -5.78
C GLN A 30 12.30 9.86 -6.84
N LEU A 31 12.72 8.69 -7.32
CA LEU A 31 13.67 8.55 -8.41
C LEU A 31 13.10 9.04 -9.75
N ASP A 32 11.84 8.74 -10.06
CA ASP A 32 11.19 9.23 -11.28
C ASP A 32 11.13 10.77 -11.32
N ASP A 33 10.85 11.41 -10.17
CA ASP A 33 10.89 12.87 -10.05
C ASP A 33 12.32 13.44 -10.15
N LEU A 34 13.30 12.72 -9.58
CA LEU A 34 14.71 13.05 -9.73
C LEU A 34 15.14 13.00 -11.21
N PHE A 35 14.72 11.96 -11.95
CA PHE A 35 15.01 11.83 -13.37
C PHE A 35 14.42 12.97 -14.18
N LYS A 36 13.20 13.42 -13.85
CA LYS A 36 12.59 14.59 -14.50
C LYS A 36 13.38 15.86 -14.20
N LYS A 37 13.69 16.10 -12.92
CA LYS A 37 14.42 17.30 -12.45
C LYS A 37 15.79 17.43 -13.12
N TYR A 38 16.54 16.34 -13.19
CA TYR A 38 17.89 16.31 -13.74
C TYR A 38 17.95 15.87 -15.21
N ARG A 39 16.79 15.77 -15.88
CA ARG A 39 16.66 15.42 -17.30
C ARG A 39 17.41 14.13 -17.67
N VAL A 40 17.33 13.11 -16.81
CA VAL A 40 17.88 11.77 -17.07
C VAL A 40 16.99 11.07 -18.08
N LYS A 41 17.41 11.05 -19.35
CA LYS A 41 16.56 10.59 -20.46
C LYS A 41 16.69 9.11 -20.78
N THR A 42 17.89 8.54 -20.68
CA THR A 42 18.13 7.17 -21.17
C THR A 42 17.81 6.12 -20.11
N ASP A 43 17.20 5.00 -20.53
CA ASP A 43 16.89 3.89 -19.63
C ASP A 43 18.15 3.32 -18.94
N LYS A 44 19.26 3.30 -19.67
CA LYS A 44 20.57 2.88 -19.14
C LYS A 44 21.04 3.81 -18.02
N GLU A 45 20.92 5.12 -18.20
CA GLU A 45 21.33 6.09 -17.19
C GLU A 45 20.41 6.06 -15.96
N LYS A 46 19.10 5.94 -16.15
CA LYS A 46 18.14 5.76 -15.03
C LYS A 46 18.53 4.57 -14.16
N LYS A 47 18.74 3.40 -14.78
CA LYS A 47 19.15 2.18 -14.08
C LYS A 47 20.49 2.34 -13.35
N ARG A 48 21.46 3.02 -13.96
CA ARG A 48 22.74 3.32 -13.31
C ARG A 48 22.56 4.24 -12.10
N VAL A 49 21.74 5.29 -12.23
CA VAL A 49 21.48 6.24 -11.14
C VAL A 49 20.80 5.56 -9.96
N VAL A 50 19.88 4.64 -10.20
CA VAL A 50 19.25 3.85 -9.14
C VAL A 50 20.27 3.10 -8.28
N CYS A 51 21.27 2.49 -8.91
CA CYS A 51 22.33 1.78 -8.21
C CYS A 51 23.13 2.69 -7.27
N CYS A 52 23.19 4.00 -7.51
CA CYS A 52 23.82 4.92 -6.58
C CYS A 52 23.08 4.94 -5.25
N TYR A 53 21.75 4.91 -5.25
CA TYR A 53 20.91 5.19 -4.07
C TYR A 53 20.54 3.96 -3.22
N ILE A 54 21.18 2.84 -3.45
CA ILE A 54 20.91 1.56 -2.77
C ILE A 54 22.19 0.97 -2.20
N SER A 55 22.07 -0.01 -1.29
CA SER A 55 23.24 -0.69 -0.75
C SER A 55 23.93 -1.55 -1.82
N PRO A 56 25.25 -1.83 -1.71
CA PRO A 56 25.97 -2.70 -2.65
C PRO A 56 25.34 -4.11 -2.76
N THR A 57 24.81 -4.64 -1.66
CA THR A 57 24.11 -5.94 -1.64
C THR A 57 22.82 -5.87 -2.46
N THR A 58 22.01 -4.84 -2.27
CA THR A 58 20.78 -4.62 -3.05
C THR A 58 21.11 -4.36 -4.52
N GLU A 59 22.19 -3.64 -4.82
CA GLU A 59 22.65 -3.41 -6.18
C GLU A 59 22.99 -4.73 -6.90
N ALA A 60 23.74 -5.62 -6.24
CA ALA A 60 24.10 -6.91 -6.83
C ALA A 60 22.84 -7.72 -7.20
N GLU A 61 21.85 -7.75 -6.32
CA GLU A 61 20.56 -8.40 -6.57
C GLU A 61 19.83 -7.77 -7.75
N TRP A 62 19.75 -6.43 -7.80
CA TRP A 62 19.03 -5.70 -8.84
C TRP A 62 19.71 -5.81 -10.21
N ARG A 63 21.04 -5.91 -10.25
CA ARG A 63 21.81 -6.14 -11.48
C ARG A 63 21.60 -7.53 -12.08
N ALA A 64 21.19 -8.51 -11.28
CA ALA A 64 20.89 -9.87 -11.73
C ALA A 64 19.58 -9.97 -12.55
N PHE A 65 18.71 -8.95 -12.48
CA PHE A 65 17.49 -8.91 -13.28
C PHE A 65 17.82 -8.78 -14.76
N SER A 66 17.22 -9.62 -15.60
CA SER A 66 17.41 -9.59 -17.06
C SER A 66 17.08 -8.22 -17.67
N MET A 67 16.06 -7.53 -17.14
CA MET A 67 15.64 -6.19 -17.57
C MET A 67 16.62 -5.09 -17.15
N PHE A 68 17.50 -5.33 -16.17
CA PHE A 68 18.56 -4.39 -15.84
C PHE A 68 19.52 -4.20 -17.02
N GLN A 69 19.93 -5.30 -17.66
CA GLN A 69 20.87 -5.24 -18.78
C GLN A 69 20.21 -4.84 -20.10
N LYS A 70 19.07 -5.46 -20.44
CA LYS A 70 18.47 -5.36 -21.78
C LYS A 70 17.10 -4.67 -21.84
N GLY A 71 16.51 -4.36 -20.69
CA GLY A 71 15.15 -3.81 -20.61
C GLY A 71 15.07 -2.29 -20.62
N THR A 72 13.85 -1.76 -20.71
CA THR A 72 13.55 -0.34 -20.44
C THR A 72 13.45 -0.10 -18.93
N TRP A 73 13.56 1.15 -18.50
CA TRP A 73 13.33 1.55 -17.10
C TRP A 73 11.95 1.09 -16.62
N LYS A 74 10.92 1.25 -17.46
CA LYS A 74 9.54 0.84 -17.15
C LYS A 74 9.42 -0.65 -16.85
N ARG A 75 10.06 -1.51 -17.65
CA ARG A 75 10.04 -2.97 -17.43
C ARG A 75 10.83 -3.35 -16.19
N PHE A 76 12.01 -2.77 -16.02
CA PHE A 76 12.83 -2.99 -14.83
C PHE A 76 12.09 -2.56 -13.53
N ARG A 77 11.46 -1.38 -13.52
CA ARG A 77 10.62 -0.89 -12.41
C ARG A 77 9.49 -1.87 -12.08
N LYS A 78 8.83 -2.44 -13.10
CA LYS A 78 7.78 -3.45 -12.90
C LYS A 78 8.33 -4.72 -12.27
N ASP A 79 9.43 -5.26 -12.78
CA ASP A 79 10.03 -6.49 -12.26
C ASP A 79 10.53 -6.31 -10.82
N LEU A 80 11.12 -5.13 -10.50
CA LEU A 80 11.46 -4.78 -9.13
C LEU A 80 10.23 -4.80 -8.23
N ILE A 81 9.15 -4.11 -8.60
CA ILE A 81 7.94 -4.09 -7.78
C ILE A 81 7.41 -5.52 -7.55
N MET A 82 7.42 -6.37 -8.59
CA MET A 82 6.97 -7.76 -8.48
C MET A 82 7.88 -8.65 -7.62
N SER A 83 9.16 -8.32 -7.44
CA SER A 83 10.07 -9.07 -6.58
C SER A 83 9.95 -8.74 -5.09
N TYR A 84 9.18 -7.70 -4.73
CA TYR A 84 8.91 -7.31 -3.34
C TYR A 84 7.41 -7.35 -3.05
N PRO A 85 6.85 -8.52 -2.69
CA PRO A 85 5.41 -8.68 -2.41
C PRO A 85 4.88 -7.70 -1.37
N GLU A 86 5.68 -7.33 -0.38
CA GLU A 86 5.32 -6.37 0.67
C GLU A 86 5.04 -4.97 0.09
N ALA A 87 5.83 -4.53 -0.89
CA ALA A 87 5.62 -3.26 -1.58
C ALA A 87 4.32 -3.27 -2.38
N VAL A 88 4.04 -4.39 -3.08
CA VAL A 88 2.81 -4.60 -3.84
C VAL A 88 1.61 -4.57 -2.91
N ASN A 89 1.69 -5.32 -1.80
CA ASN A 89 0.63 -5.44 -0.81
C ASN A 89 0.35 -4.12 -0.09
N LEU A 90 1.38 -3.30 0.20
CA LEU A 90 1.15 -1.98 0.79
C LEU A 90 0.24 -1.11 -0.10
N HIS A 91 0.43 -1.15 -1.41
CA HIS A 91 -0.34 -0.33 -2.36
C HIS A 91 -1.67 -0.97 -2.76
N ARG A 92 -1.70 -2.28 -3.05
CA ARG A 92 -2.94 -3.00 -3.42
C ARG A 92 -3.83 -3.34 -2.23
N GLY A 93 -3.28 -3.23 -1.02
CA GLY A 93 -3.88 -3.78 0.17
C GLY A 93 -3.62 -5.28 0.27
N SER A 94 -3.68 -5.80 1.49
CA SER A 94 -3.65 -7.23 1.76
C SER A 94 -4.78 -7.61 2.71
N ILE A 95 -5.40 -8.76 2.45
CA ILE A 95 -6.39 -9.36 3.35
C ILE A 95 -5.75 -9.61 4.72
N ASP A 96 -4.49 -10.06 4.76
CA ASP A 96 -3.76 -10.28 6.03
C ASP A 96 -3.55 -8.99 6.82
N ALA A 97 -3.31 -7.87 6.13
CA ALA A 97 -3.15 -6.56 6.78
C ALA A 97 -4.48 -6.09 7.35
N LEU A 98 -5.59 -6.27 6.61
CA LEU A 98 -6.93 -5.99 7.09
C LEU A 98 -7.29 -6.88 8.29
N ASP A 99 -6.96 -8.16 8.25
CA ASP A 99 -7.20 -9.09 9.36
C ASP A 99 -6.40 -8.71 10.60
N LYS A 100 -5.13 -8.30 10.45
CA LYS A 100 -4.34 -7.77 11.58
C LYS A 100 -4.93 -6.50 12.17
N ILE A 101 -5.55 -5.62 11.36
CA ILE A 101 -6.27 -4.45 11.87
C ILE A 101 -7.46 -4.93 12.71
N CYS A 102 -8.26 -5.87 12.21
CA CYS A 102 -9.44 -6.38 12.90
C CYS A 102 -9.09 -7.15 14.18
N GLN A 103 -8.05 -7.98 14.16
CA GLN A 103 -7.61 -8.78 15.28
C GLN A 103 -7.24 -7.94 16.51
N LYS A 104 -6.67 -6.73 16.31
CA LYS A 104 -6.37 -5.80 17.42
C LYS A 104 -7.63 -5.40 18.22
N HIS A 105 -8.78 -5.47 17.57
CA HIS A 105 -10.09 -5.11 18.13
C HIS A 105 -11.01 -6.34 18.26
N SER A 106 -10.44 -7.52 18.51
CA SER A 106 -11.20 -8.76 18.70
C SER A 106 -11.24 -9.20 20.16
N GLY A 107 -12.20 -10.07 20.50
CA GLY A 107 -12.39 -10.60 21.86
C GLY A 107 -12.58 -9.47 22.88
N ASN A 108 -11.74 -9.45 23.93
CA ASN A 108 -11.85 -8.48 25.02
C ASN A 108 -11.49 -7.03 24.61
N ASN A 109 -10.85 -6.85 23.45
CA ASN A 109 -10.41 -5.55 22.94
C ASN A 109 -11.40 -4.94 21.92
N GLN A 110 -12.58 -5.52 21.79
CA GLN A 110 -13.63 -4.98 20.91
C GLN A 110 -14.01 -3.55 21.28
N ILE A 111 -14.30 -2.76 20.25
CA ILE A 111 -14.71 -1.37 20.39
C ILE A 111 -16.09 -1.31 21.03
N LYS A 112 -16.18 -0.59 22.15
CA LYS A 112 -17.42 -0.32 22.88
C LYS A 112 -18.06 0.96 22.36
N SER A 113 -19.36 1.13 22.59
CA SER A 113 -20.11 2.31 22.12
C SER A 113 -19.57 3.65 22.65
N HIS A 114 -18.90 3.68 23.81
CA HIS A 114 -18.31 4.89 24.38
C HIS A 114 -16.85 5.13 23.95
N ASP A 115 -16.21 4.17 23.27
CA ASP A 115 -14.82 4.28 22.81
C ASP A 115 -14.74 4.99 21.46
N SER A 116 -14.99 6.30 21.48
CA SER A 116 -14.96 7.14 20.28
C SER A 116 -13.55 7.24 19.67
N LEU A 117 -12.49 7.27 20.48
CA LEU A 117 -11.11 7.34 20.01
C LEU A 117 -10.68 6.05 19.32
N GLY A 118 -10.96 4.89 19.92
CA GLY A 118 -10.69 3.59 19.33
C GLY A 118 -11.48 3.38 18.04
N LEU A 119 -12.75 3.79 18.01
CA LEU A 119 -13.57 3.76 16.80
C LEU A 119 -12.97 4.61 15.67
N MET A 120 -12.54 5.84 15.95
CA MET A 120 -11.94 6.70 14.92
C MET A 120 -10.63 6.12 14.38
N ALA A 121 -9.77 5.58 15.26
CA ALA A 121 -8.53 4.93 14.85
C ALA A 121 -8.78 3.68 13.98
N LEU A 122 -9.77 2.86 14.35
CA LEU A 122 -10.21 1.71 13.56
C LEU A 122 -10.76 2.18 12.20
N VAL A 123 -11.69 3.14 12.17
CA VAL A 123 -12.27 3.66 10.92
C VAL A 123 -11.19 4.18 9.98
N GLN A 124 -10.22 4.93 10.50
CA GLN A 124 -9.13 5.46 9.69
C GLN A 124 -8.29 4.36 9.05
N THR A 125 -7.81 3.41 9.85
CA THR A 125 -6.91 2.34 9.38
C THR A 125 -7.64 1.31 8.52
N PHE A 126 -8.85 0.91 8.93
CA PHE A 126 -9.69 -0.01 8.17
C PHE A 126 -10.07 0.58 6.81
N ARG A 127 -10.53 1.84 6.76
CA ARG A 127 -10.91 2.48 5.49
C ARG A 127 -9.72 2.63 4.54
N ALA A 128 -8.54 2.95 5.08
CA ALA A 128 -7.33 3.05 4.27
C ALA A 128 -6.98 1.72 3.60
N GLU A 129 -7.11 0.60 4.31
CA GLU A 129 -6.80 -0.72 3.76
C GLU A 129 -7.92 -1.26 2.86
N ALA A 130 -9.18 -1.15 3.30
CA ALA A 130 -10.37 -1.53 2.54
C ALA A 130 -10.45 -0.79 1.20
N GLY A 131 -10.11 0.51 1.18
CA GLY A 131 -10.10 1.32 -0.04
C GLY A 131 -9.14 0.79 -1.11
N LYS A 132 -8.05 0.11 -0.70
CA LYS A 132 -7.12 -0.54 -1.62
C LYS A 132 -7.68 -1.86 -2.14
N LEU A 133 -8.27 -2.67 -1.25
CA LEU A 133 -8.84 -3.99 -1.58
C LEU A 133 -10.07 -3.92 -2.49
N LEU A 134 -10.76 -2.78 -2.53
CA LEU A 134 -11.88 -2.51 -3.43
C LEU A 134 -11.45 -2.07 -4.84
N GLN A 135 -10.17 -1.75 -5.07
CA GLN A 135 -9.70 -1.37 -6.39
C GLN A 135 -9.64 -2.58 -7.33
N PRO A 136 -9.99 -2.44 -8.62
CA PRO A 136 -9.90 -3.54 -9.58
C PRO A 136 -8.47 -4.11 -9.72
N PRO A 137 -8.29 -5.45 -9.73
CA PRO A 137 -9.30 -6.46 -9.42
C PRO A 137 -9.61 -6.47 -7.92
N ALA A 138 -10.88 -6.26 -7.57
CA ALA A 138 -11.31 -6.22 -6.18
C ALA A 138 -11.06 -7.58 -5.54
N LEU A 139 -10.44 -7.57 -4.36
CA LEU A 139 -10.10 -8.78 -3.60
C LEU A 139 -11.17 -9.15 -2.58
N LEU A 140 -11.99 -8.18 -2.17
CA LEU A 140 -13.11 -8.36 -1.25
C LEU A 140 -14.32 -7.58 -1.74
N SER A 141 -15.51 -8.08 -1.40
CA SER A 141 -16.75 -7.34 -1.60
C SER A 141 -17.00 -6.35 -0.45
N ASN A 142 -17.86 -5.36 -0.68
CA ASN A 142 -18.32 -4.48 0.39
C ASN A 142 -18.99 -5.25 1.54
N ARG A 143 -19.64 -6.38 1.25
CA ARG A 143 -20.25 -7.23 2.26
C ARG A 143 -19.19 -7.83 3.18
N ASP A 144 -18.12 -8.40 2.63
CA ASP A 144 -17.03 -8.99 3.42
C ASP A 144 -16.37 -7.95 4.33
N LEU A 145 -16.23 -6.71 3.84
CA LEU A 145 -15.68 -5.60 4.63
C LEU A 145 -16.61 -5.19 5.77
N VAL A 146 -17.92 -5.13 5.54
CA VAL A 146 -18.90 -4.81 6.58
C VAL A 146 -18.90 -5.87 7.66
N GLU A 147 -18.88 -7.16 7.30
CA GLU A 147 -18.83 -8.27 8.25
C GLU A 147 -17.56 -8.20 9.13
N ARG A 148 -16.39 -7.95 8.53
CA ARG A 148 -15.12 -7.76 9.26
C ARG A 148 -15.14 -6.55 10.20
N PHE A 149 -15.67 -5.42 9.73
CA PHE A 149 -15.75 -4.20 10.53
C PHE A 149 -16.69 -4.36 11.72
N ILE A 150 -17.87 -4.97 11.52
CA ILE A 150 -18.83 -5.26 12.59
C ILE A 150 -18.22 -6.19 13.64
N GLY A 151 -17.42 -7.19 13.22
CA GLY A 151 -16.71 -8.09 14.13
C GLY A 151 -15.72 -7.41 15.09
N CYS A 152 -15.29 -6.17 14.79
CA CYS A 152 -14.41 -5.39 15.66
C CYS A 152 -15.17 -4.66 16.79
N LEU A 153 -16.50 -4.64 16.74
CA LEU A 153 -17.35 -3.95 17.69
C LEU A 153 -17.93 -4.95 18.69
N THR A 154 -18.22 -4.52 19.92
CA THR A 154 -18.96 -5.38 20.85
C THR A 154 -20.36 -5.68 20.31
N THR A 155 -20.92 -6.83 20.65
CA THR A 155 -22.27 -7.24 20.21
C THR A 155 -23.35 -6.20 20.52
N GLU A 156 -23.24 -5.52 21.66
CA GLU A 156 -24.16 -4.44 22.04
C GLU A 156 -24.08 -3.23 21.12
N PHE A 157 -22.87 -2.90 20.65
CA PHE A 157 -22.65 -1.77 19.76
C PHE A 157 -22.91 -2.11 18.28
N ALA A 158 -22.56 -3.33 17.86
CA ALA A 158 -22.80 -3.83 16.51
C ALA A 158 -24.29 -3.99 16.18
N ARG A 159 -25.11 -4.48 17.12
CA ARG A 159 -26.54 -4.77 16.91
C ARG A 159 -27.35 -3.58 16.35
N PRO A 160 -27.33 -2.37 16.94
CA PRO A 160 -28.08 -1.24 16.39
C PRO A 160 -27.54 -0.77 15.03
N ILE A 161 -26.26 -1.01 14.73
CA ILE A 161 -25.66 -0.71 13.43
C ILE A 161 -26.18 -1.70 12.37
N GLY A 162 -26.15 -2.99 12.67
CA GLY A 162 -26.67 -4.06 11.80
C GLY A 162 -28.13 -3.83 11.44
N GLN A 163 -28.98 -3.56 12.45
CA GLN A 163 -30.40 -3.24 12.22
C GLN A 163 -30.58 -2.06 11.26
N LYS A 164 -29.84 -0.96 11.45
CA LYS A 164 -29.90 0.20 10.56
C LYS A 164 -29.43 -0.09 9.14
N LEU A 165 -28.49 -1.02 8.96
CA LEU A 165 -28.00 -1.43 7.64
C LEU A 165 -29.03 -2.30 6.93
N ASP A 166 -29.68 -3.24 7.63
CA ASP A 166 -30.76 -4.07 7.09
C ASP A 166 -31.95 -3.20 6.63
N PHE A 167 -32.37 -2.23 7.47
CA PHE A 167 -33.41 -1.27 7.09
C PHE A 167 -33.08 -0.45 5.83
N LYS A 168 -31.79 -0.19 5.56
CA LYS A 168 -31.33 0.50 4.35
C LYS A 168 -31.32 -0.41 3.12
N LEU A 169 -31.07 -1.71 3.29
CA LEU A 169 -31.13 -2.68 2.18
C LEU A 169 -32.58 -2.89 1.71
N ASP A 170 -33.52 -2.97 2.66
CA ASP A 170 -34.94 -3.12 2.33
C ASP A 170 -35.51 -1.91 1.60
N THR A 171 -35.16 -0.69 2.04
CA THR A 171 -35.64 0.55 1.40
C THR A 171 -35.07 0.77 0.00
N THR A 172 -33.88 0.25 -0.31
CA THR A 172 -33.26 0.39 -1.65
C THR A 172 -33.91 -0.56 -2.68
N ASN A 173 -34.47 -1.68 -2.24
CA ASN A 173 -35.18 -2.62 -3.11
C ASN A 173 -36.62 -2.18 -3.46
N VAL A 174 -37.19 -1.22 -2.71
CA VAL A 174 -38.55 -0.71 -2.95
C VAL A 174 -38.59 0.40 -4.02
N VAL A 175 -37.44 0.97 -4.42
CA VAL A 175 -37.38 2.08 -5.40
C VAL A 175 -37.13 1.58 -6.85
N LYS A 176 -37.11 0.26 -7.09
CA LYS A 176 -36.95 -0.35 -8.42
C LYS A 176 -38.21 -1.10 -8.88
N THR A 177 -39.36 -0.44 -8.84
CA THR A 177 -40.60 -0.91 -9.48
C THR A 177 -41.23 0.21 -10.28
#